data_AF-A0AAE9M6R3-F1
#
_entry.id   AF-A0AAE9M6R3-F1
#
_cell.length_a   1.000
_cell.length_b   1.000
_cell.length_c   1.000
_cell.angle_alpha   90.00
_cell.angle_beta   90.00
_cell.angle_gamma   90.00
#
_symmetry.space_group_name_H-M   'P 1'
#
loop_
_entity.id
_entity.type
_entity.pdbx_description
1 polymer ?
#
loop_
_entity_poly.entity_id
_entity_poly.type
_entity_poly.pdbx_seq_one_letter_code
_entity_poly.pdbx_strand_id
1 'polypeptide(L)'
;MDNYKIKVKDEAESKEAQELFFELGFAWLCSKKDITNLNIVFIYAKDGVLTAGLNDHNFAEAEHKELTLPQLRDLVMLKGKDAELVEQAKRFITPDHLDRFQAAQAHLEGKAVQFMLSNGAFFDITDDSTVGIFGPEGGYSFRLKPTTLTVNAELPKPSREFQQNTEVYAVTYEFKTREERNAFADKLRGTNS
;
A
#
# COMPACT_ATOMS: atom_id res chain seq x y z
N MET A 1 -23.91 0.01 1.26
CA MET A 1 -22.71 0.18 2.11
C MET A 1 -22.27 -1.21 2.48
N ASP A 2 -20.99 -1.53 2.34
CA ASP A 2 -20.50 -2.83 2.79
C ASP A 2 -20.52 -2.91 4.33
N ASN A 3 -20.49 -4.13 4.85
CA ASN A 3 -20.45 -4.40 6.27
C ASN A 3 -19.01 -4.63 6.73
N TYR A 4 -18.59 -3.93 7.77
CA TYR A 4 -17.22 -3.94 8.26
C TYR A 4 -17.13 -4.37 9.72
N LYS A 5 -15.97 -4.90 10.11
CA LYS A 5 -15.58 -5.15 11.50
C LYS A 5 -14.14 -4.72 11.72
N ILE A 6 -13.82 -4.17 12.88
CA ILE A 6 -12.46 -3.78 13.26
C ILE A 6 -12.18 -4.17 14.71
N LYS A 7 -10.96 -4.66 14.96
CA LYS A 7 -10.40 -4.87 16.29
C LYS A 7 -9.44 -3.72 16.60
N VAL A 8 -9.73 -2.96 17.66
CA VAL A 8 -8.93 -1.82 18.13
C VAL A 8 -8.17 -2.17 19.40
N LYS A 9 -7.00 -1.59 19.63
CA LYS A 9 -6.12 -1.98 20.75
C LYS A 9 -6.33 -1.16 22.02
N ASP A 10 -6.74 0.09 21.87
CA ASP A 10 -6.89 1.04 22.98
C ASP A 10 -8.01 2.05 22.68
N GLU A 11 -8.29 2.90 23.67
CA GLU A 11 -9.32 3.94 23.57
C GLU A 11 -9.01 4.96 22.48
N ALA A 12 -7.73 5.20 22.14
CA ALA A 12 -7.35 6.16 21.11
C ALA A 12 -7.64 5.58 19.70
N GLU A 13 -7.27 4.33 19.43
CA GLU A 13 -7.64 3.63 18.20
C GLU A 13 -9.17 3.48 18.10
N SER A 14 -9.87 3.24 19.22
CA SER A 14 -11.34 3.16 19.26
C SER A 14 -12.00 4.50 18.91
N LYS A 15 -11.49 5.59 19.47
CA LYS A 15 -11.95 6.95 19.16
C LYS A 15 -11.79 7.26 17.68
N GLU A 16 -10.60 7.04 17.14
CA GLU A 16 -10.29 7.32 15.75
C GLU A 16 -11.13 6.46 14.79
N ALA A 17 -11.28 5.16 15.08
CA ALA A 17 -12.11 4.28 14.27
C ALA A 17 -13.56 4.77 14.19
N GLN A 18 -14.14 5.25 15.31
CA GLN A 18 -15.49 5.80 15.33
C GLN A 18 -15.61 7.07 14.49
N GLU A 19 -14.67 8.02 14.63
CA GLU A 19 -14.63 9.25 13.83
C GLU A 19 -14.61 8.92 12.33
N LEU A 20 -13.74 8.00 11.92
CA LEU A 20 -13.65 7.54 10.53
C LEU A 20 -14.96 6.89 10.05
N PHE A 21 -15.59 6.05 10.86
CA PHE A 21 -16.90 5.48 10.50
C PHE A 21 -18.01 6.54 10.39
N PHE A 22 -17.97 7.59 11.22
CA PHE A 22 -18.91 8.71 11.11
C PHE A 22 -18.73 9.50 9.80
N GLU A 23 -17.48 9.65 9.34
CA GLU A 23 -17.17 10.20 8.01
C GLU A 23 -17.67 9.29 6.90
N LEU A 24 -17.59 7.96 7.08
CA LEU A 24 -18.21 6.99 6.19
C LEU A 24 -19.74 7.00 6.22
N GLY A 25 -20.36 7.74 7.13
CA GLY A 25 -21.82 7.89 7.22
C GLY A 25 -22.49 6.83 8.08
N PHE A 26 -21.71 6.02 8.81
CA PHE A 26 -22.26 5.19 9.87
C PHE A 26 -22.53 6.05 11.12
N ALA A 27 -23.40 5.55 11.99
CA ALA A 27 -23.67 6.20 13.27
C ALA A 27 -24.14 5.17 14.30
N TRP A 28 -23.96 5.46 15.58
CA TRP A 28 -24.62 4.73 16.65
C TRP A 28 -26.14 4.90 16.57
N LEU A 29 -26.88 3.85 16.91
CA LEU A 29 -28.35 3.86 16.84
C LEU A 29 -28.94 5.00 17.70
N CYS A 30 -28.51 5.06 18.96
CA CYS A 30 -29.02 6.00 19.97
C CYS A 30 -28.19 7.29 20.05
N SER A 31 -26.89 7.17 20.22
CA SER A 31 -25.96 8.29 20.44
C SER A 31 -25.43 8.94 19.16
N LYS A 32 -25.88 8.48 17.98
CA LYS A 32 -25.51 9.05 16.68
C LYS A 32 -23.99 9.15 16.47
N LYS A 33 -23.45 10.36 16.51
CA LYS A 33 -22.02 10.65 16.28
C LYS A 33 -21.26 10.94 17.57
N ASP A 34 -21.87 10.70 18.73
CA ASP A 34 -21.16 10.82 19.99
C ASP A 34 -20.18 9.65 20.14
N ILE A 35 -18.95 9.98 20.48
CA ILE A 35 -17.90 9.01 20.76
C ILE A 35 -18.24 8.33 22.09
N THR A 36 -18.52 7.04 22.03
CA THR A 36 -18.95 6.23 23.17
C THR A 36 -18.27 4.87 23.12
N ASN A 37 -18.42 4.03 24.14
CA ASN A 37 -17.91 2.65 24.11
C ASN A 37 -16.39 2.52 23.87
N LEU A 38 -15.59 3.48 24.33
CA LEU A 38 -14.14 3.51 24.09
C LEU A 38 -13.41 2.29 24.67
N ASN A 39 -13.94 1.71 25.75
CA ASN A 39 -13.40 0.51 26.40
C ASN A 39 -13.65 -0.77 25.61
N ILE A 40 -14.36 -0.70 24.47
CA ILE A 40 -14.73 -1.87 23.68
C ILE A 40 -13.72 -2.09 22.55
N VAL A 41 -13.30 -3.35 22.42
CA VAL A 41 -12.23 -3.79 21.52
C VAL A 41 -12.72 -4.09 20.10
N PHE A 42 -14.02 -4.40 19.93
CA PHE A 42 -14.58 -4.79 18.63
C PHE A 42 -15.72 -3.84 18.22
N ILE A 43 -15.59 -3.24 17.04
CA ILE A 43 -16.59 -2.36 16.44
C ILE A 43 -17.07 -3.00 15.13
N TYR A 44 -18.38 -3.01 14.92
CA TYR A 44 -19.03 -3.55 13.73
C TYR A 44 -19.89 -2.46 13.08
N ALA A 45 -19.75 -2.31 11.78
CA ALA A 45 -20.51 -1.38 10.97
C ALA A 45 -21.39 -2.16 9.99
N LYS A 46 -22.71 -2.00 10.09
CA LYS A 46 -23.68 -2.72 9.25
C LYS A 46 -24.85 -1.83 8.90
N ASP A 47 -25.17 -1.75 7.61
CA ASP A 47 -26.35 -1.01 7.11
C ASP A 47 -26.46 0.44 7.65
N GLY A 48 -25.33 1.13 7.79
CA GLY A 48 -25.26 2.50 8.31
C GLY A 48 -25.28 2.62 9.85
N VAL A 49 -25.33 1.50 10.58
CA VAL A 49 -25.39 1.47 12.04
C VAL A 49 -24.10 0.88 12.64
N LEU A 50 -23.58 1.51 13.68
CA LEU A 50 -22.50 1.00 14.51
C LEU A 50 -23.03 0.16 15.67
N THR A 51 -22.35 -0.95 15.93
CA THR A 51 -22.52 -1.81 17.11
C THR A 51 -21.15 -2.19 17.65
N ALA A 52 -21.09 -2.61 18.92
CA ALA A 52 -19.85 -2.95 19.60
C ALA A 52 -19.99 -4.30 20.30
N GLY A 53 -18.89 -5.05 20.40
CA GLY A 53 -18.88 -6.38 21.04
C GLY A 53 -17.65 -6.59 21.90
N LEU A 54 -17.70 -7.56 22.81
CA LEU A 54 -16.70 -7.75 23.86
C LEU A 54 -15.87 -9.05 23.75
N ASN A 55 -16.15 -9.92 22.77
CA ASN A 55 -15.48 -11.22 22.67
C ASN A 55 -15.01 -11.53 21.24
N ASP A 56 -13.92 -12.29 21.15
CA ASP A 56 -13.30 -12.70 19.88
C ASP A 56 -14.18 -13.69 19.10
N HIS A 57 -15.04 -14.47 19.76
CA HIS A 57 -15.90 -15.46 19.11
C HIS A 57 -16.90 -14.80 18.16
N ASN A 58 -17.65 -13.81 18.66
CA ASN A 58 -18.59 -13.03 17.85
C ASN A 58 -17.85 -12.27 16.74
N PHE A 59 -16.61 -11.84 16.99
CA PHE A 59 -15.81 -11.17 15.98
C PHE A 59 -15.41 -12.11 14.85
N ALA A 60 -14.99 -13.34 15.18
CA ALA A 60 -14.61 -14.35 14.21
C ALA A 60 -15.81 -14.81 13.36
N GLU A 61 -16.98 -15.03 13.98
CA GLU A 61 -18.18 -15.51 13.29
C GLU A 61 -18.91 -14.43 12.47
N ALA A 62 -18.69 -13.14 12.75
CA ALA A 62 -19.30 -12.08 11.97
C ALA A 62 -18.82 -12.12 10.52
N GLU A 63 -19.75 -12.33 9.58
CA GLU A 63 -19.53 -12.31 8.12
C GLU A 63 -19.33 -10.88 7.56
N HIS A 64 -18.61 -10.04 8.30
CA HIS A 64 -18.27 -8.68 7.91
C HIS A 64 -16.81 -8.63 7.44
N LYS A 65 -16.51 -7.70 6.53
CA LYS A 65 -15.15 -7.47 6.08
C LYS A 65 -14.30 -6.91 7.22
N GLU A 66 -13.26 -7.65 7.60
CA GLU A 66 -12.31 -7.18 8.61
C GLU A 66 -11.42 -6.08 8.04
N LEU A 67 -11.29 -4.98 8.78
CA LEU A 67 -10.44 -3.86 8.46
C LEU A 67 -9.38 -3.65 9.54
N THR A 68 -8.18 -3.27 9.11
CA THR A 68 -7.22 -2.58 9.98
C THR A 68 -7.53 -1.08 10.03
N LEU A 69 -7.04 -0.38 11.05
CA LEU A 69 -7.23 1.07 11.16
C LEU A 69 -6.67 1.85 9.95
N PRO A 70 -5.47 1.52 9.40
CA PRO A 70 -5.02 2.10 8.13
C PRO A 70 -5.99 1.89 6.97
N GLN A 71 -6.54 0.68 6.80
CA GLN A 71 -7.51 0.40 5.73
C GLN A 71 -8.81 1.20 5.88
N LEU A 72 -9.22 1.50 7.12
CA LEU A 72 -10.38 2.35 7.38
C LEU A 72 -10.11 3.83 7.05
N ARG A 73 -8.89 4.33 7.33
CA ARG A 73 -8.45 5.69 6.91
C ARG A 73 -8.45 5.82 5.40
N ASP A 74 -7.90 4.83 4.71
CA ASP A 74 -7.92 4.78 3.25
C ASP A 74 -9.37 4.87 2.77
N LEU A 75 -10.26 4.02 3.29
CA LEU A 75 -11.68 3.99 2.90
C LEU A 75 -12.38 5.34 3.05
N VAL A 76 -12.10 6.10 4.12
CA VAL A 76 -12.62 7.45 4.34
C VAL A 76 -12.12 8.42 3.27
N MET A 77 -10.81 8.39 3.00
CA MET A 77 -10.19 9.20 1.94
C MET A 77 -10.88 8.95 0.59
N LEU A 78 -11.25 7.70 0.30
CA LEU A 78 -11.91 7.31 -0.96
C LEU A 78 -13.35 7.81 -1.10
N LYS A 79 -14.07 8.04 0.00
CA LYS A 79 -15.50 8.41 -0.02
C LYS A 79 -15.73 9.86 -0.48
N GLY A 80 -14.72 10.72 -0.42
CA GLY A 80 -14.86 12.18 -0.61
C GLY A 80 -15.00 12.66 -2.05
N LYS A 81 -14.31 12.04 -3.03
CA LYS A 81 -14.37 12.46 -4.44
C LYS A 81 -13.71 11.54 -5.47
N ASP A 82 -13.05 10.45 -5.04
CA ASP A 82 -11.95 9.89 -5.84
C ASP A 82 -12.07 8.37 -6.07
N ALA A 83 -13.24 7.73 -6.00
CA ALA A 83 -13.30 6.29 -6.29
C ALA A 83 -12.75 5.95 -7.69
N GLU A 84 -13.04 6.77 -8.69
CA GLU A 84 -12.49 6.63 -10.04
C GLU A 84 -11.02 7.06 -10.11
N LEU A 85 -10.64 8.16 -9.45
CA LEU A 85 -9.24 8.62 -9.37
C LEU A 85 -8.35 7.64 -8.62
N VAL A 86 -8.90 6.86 -7.68
CA VAL A 86 -8.19 5.84 -6.91
C VAL A 86 -8.12 4.54 -7.68
N GLU A 87 -9.16 4.13 -8.40
CA GLU A 87 -9.02 3.02 -9.35
C GLU A 87 -8.01 3.35 -10.45
N GLN A 88 -7.95 4.61 -10.90
CA GLN A 88 -6.88 5.09 -11.77
C GLN A 88 -5.52 5.07 -11.05
N ALA A 89 -5.42 5.58 -9.82
CA ALA A 89 -4.16 5.60 -9.06
C ALA A 89 -3.64 4.20 -8.74
N LYS A 90 -4.50 3.22 -8.43
CA LYS A 90 -4.14 1.82 -8.21
C LYS A 90 -3.51 1.16 -9.44
N ARG A 91 -3.83 1.61 -10.66
CA ARG A 91 -3.14 1.15 -11.89
C ARG A 91 -1.69 1.60 -11.94
N PHE A 92 -1.36 2.67 -11.22
CA PHE A 92 -0.02 3.22 -11.16
C PHE A 92 0.71 2.89 -9.87
N ILE A 93 0.01 2.63 -8.75
CA ILE A 93 0.63 2.26 -7.47
C ILE A 93 1.15 0.82 -7.53
N THR A 94 2.46 0.68 -7.71
CA THR A 94 3.19 -0.58 -7.56
C THR A 94 3.86 -0.65 -6.18
N PRO A 95 4.24 -1.84 -5.67
CA PRO A 95 4.85 -1.98 -4.34
C PRO A 95 6.15 -1.18 -4.13
N ASP A 96 6.79 -0.73 -5.22
CA ASP A 96 7.99 0.10 -5.23
C ASP A 96 7.70 1.61 -5.10
N HIS A 97 6.44 2.02 -4.96
CA HIS A 97 6.07 3.41 -4.75
C HIS A 97 6.26 3.86 -3.30
N LEU A 98 6.80 5.06 -3.13
CA LEU A 98 7.01 5.73 -1.85
C LEU A 98 5.85 6.69 -1.57
N ASP A 99 5.47 6.81 -0.29
CA ASP A 99 4.66 7.95 0.15
C ASP A 99 5.49 9.26 0.13
N ARG A 100 4.82 10.41 0.25
CA ARG A 100 5.48 11.72 0.17
C ARG A 100 6.55 11.94 1.25
N PHE A 101 6.38 11.37 2.45
CA PHE A 101 7.31 11.53 3.56
C PHE A 101 8.53 10.64 3.35
N GLN A 102 8.31 9.40 2.92
CA GLN A 102 9.38 8.48 2.53
C GLN A 102 10.20 9.03 1.35
N ALA A 103 9.53 9.63 0.37
CA ALA A 103 10.19 10.25 -0.78
C ALA A 103 11.04 11.46 -0.37
N ALA A 104 10.49 12.35 0.48
CA ALA A 104 11.22 13.50 1.00
C ALA A 104 12.46 13.06 1.81
N GLN A 105 12.31 12.06 2.67
CA GLN A 105 13.42 11.51 3.44
C GLN A 105 14.49 10.89 2.52
N ALA A 106 14.09 10.06 1.54
CA ALA A 106 15.02 9.44 0.62
C ALA A 106 15.80 10.49 -0.20
N HIS A 107 15.14 11.57 -0.62
CA HIS A 107 15.79 12.69 -1.32
C HIS A 107 16.79 13.42 -0.42
N LEU A 108 16.45 13.70 0.85
CA LEU A 108 17.36 14.29 1.83
C LEU A 108 18.58 13.40 2.13
N GLU A 109 18.42 12.09 2.04
CA GLU A 109 19.51 11.10 2.15
C GLU A 109 20.35 10.98 0.85
N GLY A 110 20.07 11.78 -0.17
CA GLY A 110 20.79 11.78 -1.45
C GLY A 110 20.45 10.62 -2.38
N LYS A 111 19.34 9.89 -2.13
CA LYS A 111 18.88 8.84 -3.04
C LYS A 111 18.24 9.46 -4.28
N ALA A 112 18.42 8.83 -5.43
CA ALA A 112 17.74 9.20 -6.66
C ALA A 112 16.25 8.85 -6.56
N VAL A 113 15.41 9.86 -6.35
CA VAL A 113 13.94 9.74 -6.27
C VAL A 113 13.32 10.27 -7.55
N GLN A 114 12.28 9.62 -8.03
CA GLN A 114 11.46 10.06 -9.15
C GLN A 114 10.02 10.32 -8.70
N PHE A 115 9.36 11.30 -9.32
CA PHE A 115 7.93 11.53 -9.19
C PHE A 115 7.23 11.24 -10.51
N MET A 116 5.97 10.84 -10.43
CA MET A 116 5.16 10.45 -11.57
C MET A 116 4.15 11.54 -11.93
N LEU A 117 4.11 11.94 -13.20
CA LEU A 117 3.08 12.82 -13.73
C LEU A 117 1.77 12.06 -14.01
N SER A 118 0.69 12.81 -14.24
CA SER A 118 -0.63 12.25 -14.56
C SER A 118 -0.67 11.37 -15.81
N ASN A 119 0.30 11.51 -16.71
CA ASN A 119 0.47 10.66 -17.90
C ASN A 119 1.23 9.36 -17.61
N GLY A 120 1.61 9.09 -16.37
CA GLY A 120 2.36 7.89 -15.94
C GLY A 120 3.87 7.96 -16.17
N ALA A 121 4.42 9.08 -16.68
CA ALA A 121 5.85 9.23 -16.89
C ALA A 121 6.57 9.64 -15.59
N PHE A 122 7.76 9.10 -15.38
CA PHE A 122 8.60 9.38 -14.20
C PHE A 122 9.70 10.39 -14.53
N PHE A 123 9.86 11.37 -13.64
CA PHE A 123 10.87 12.42 -13.73
C PHE A 123 11.73 12.44 -12.48
N ASP A 124 13.02 12.71 -12.64
CA ASP A 124 13.96 12.82 -11.53
C ASP A 124 13.62 14.06 -10.68
N ILE A 125 13.67 13.90 -9.35
CA ILE A 125 13.66 15.04 -8.42
C ILE A 125 15.09 15.59 -8.38
N THR A 126 15.20 16.85 -8.74
CA THR A 126 16.43 17.63 -8.85
C THR A 126 16.43 18.77 -7.84
N ASP A 127 17.56 19.43 -7.59
CA ASP A 127 17.66 20.49 -6.57
C ASP A 127 16.79 21.73 -6.87
N ASP A 128 16.37 21.91 -8.13
CA ASP A 128 15.42 22.94 -8.59
C ASP A 128 13.95 22.50 -8.50
N SER A 129 13.70 21.26 -8.09
CA SER A 129 12.36 20.74 -7.83
C SER A 129 11.75 21.45 -6.61
N THR A 130 10.56 22.05 -6.80
CA THR A 130 9.93 22.82 -5.71
C THR A 130 9.56 21.91 -4.53
N VAL A 131 9.74 22.40 -3.29
CA VAL A 131 9.29 21.71 -2.05
C VAL A 131 7.80 21.30 -2.13
N GLY A 132 7.01 22.05 -2.91
CA GLY A 132 5.60 21.79 -3.14
C GLY A 132 5.28 20.42 -3.76
N ILE A 133 6.25 19.75 -4.39
CA ILE A 133 6.04 18.41 -4.97
C ILE A 133 5.74 17.39 -3.86
N PHE A 134 6.36 17.54 -2.68
CA PHE A 134 6.07 16.72 -1.49
C PHE A 134 4.85 17.22 -0.70
N GLY A 135 4.22 18.31 -1.13
CA GLY A 135 3.11 18.94 -0.45
C GLY A 135 1.81 18.11 -0.52
N PRO A 136 0.87 18.31 0.41
CA PRO A 136 -0.43 17.63 0.41
C PRO A 136 -1.26 17.86 -0.85
N GLU A 137 -1.15 19.05 -1.44
CA GLU A 137 -1.85 19.45 -2.66
C GLU A 137 -1.19 18.90 -3.93
N GLY A 138 0.01 18.32 -3.85
CA GLY A 138 0.83 17.94 -5.00
C GLY A 138 0.29 16.74 -5.78
N GLY A 139 -0.40 15.80 -5.12
CA GLY A 139 -1.01 14.63 -5.77
C GLY A 139 -0.03 13.69 -6.50
N TYR A 140 1.29 13.84 -6.32
CA TYR A 140 2.28 13.05 -7.03
C TYR A 140 2.54 11.70 -6.36
N SER A 141 2.81 10.68 -7.17
CA SER A 141 3.35 9.39 -6.73
C SER A 141 4.87 9.37 -6.87
N PHE A 142 5.57 8.70 -5.97
CA PHE A 142 7.03 8.69 -5.94
C PHE A 142 7.59 7.27 -6.04
N ARG A 143 8.84 7.13 -6.48
CA ARG A 143 9.61 5.88 -6.39
C ARG A 143 11.10 6.16 -6.30
N LEU A 144 11.88 5.16 -5.90
CA LEU A 144 13.33 5.18 -6.14
C LEU A 144 13.62 4.95 -7.63
N LYS A 145 14.59 5.68 -8.19
CA LYS A 145 15.02 5.48 -9.57
C LYS A 145 15.50 4.04 -9.74
N PRO A 146 14.88 3.24 -10.64
CA PRO A 146 15.34 1.89 -10.91
C PRO A 146 16.80 1.93 -11.35
N THR A 147 17.68 1.23 -10.63
CA THR A 147 19.10 1.15 -10.97
C THR A 147 19.33 -0.10 -11.79
N THR A 148 19.83 0.05 -13.01
CA THR A 148 20.27 -1.08 -13.83
C THR A 148 21.59 -1.60 -13.26
N LEU A 149 21.60 -2.85 -12.78
CA LEU A 149 22.83 -3.55 -12.44
C LEU A 149 23.40 -4.21 -13.70
N THR A 150 24.57 -3.74 -14.15
CA THR A 150 25.34 -4.41 -15.20
C THR A 150 26.29 -5.41 -14.56
N VAL A 151 26.10 -6.71 -14.81
CA VAL A 151 27.01 -7.75 -14.37
C VAL A 151 27.93 -8.11 -15.54
N ASN A 152 29.20 -7.71 -15.46
CA ASN A 152 30.24 -8.16 -16.38
C ASN A 152 31.03 -9.28 -15.69
N ALA A 153 30.99 -10.50 -16.26
CA ALA A 153 31.74 -11.65 -15.76
C ALA A 153 32.69 -12.17 -16.86
N GLU A 154 33.97 -12.31 -16.54
CA GLU A 154 34.93 -13.04 -17.38
C GLU A 154 34.77 -14.53 -17.12
N LEU A 155 34.48 -15.30 -18.18
CA LEU A 155 34.30 -16.74 -18.09
C LEU A 155 35.65 -17.46 -18.20
N PRO A 156 35.96 -18.44 -17.34
CA PRO A 156 37.16 -19.25 -17.51
C PRO A 156 37.05 -20.03 -18.84
N LYS A 157 38.16 -20.09 -19.58
CA LYS A 157 38.21 -20.91 -20.80
C LYS A 157 37.86 -22.36 -20.44
N PRO A 158 36.88 -22.99 -21.11
CA PRO A 158 36.48 -24.36 -20.78
C PRO A 158 37.68 -25.31 -20.93
N SER A 159 37.80 -26.26 -20.01
CA SER A 159 38.92 -27.21 -19.99
C SER A 159 38.86 -28.24 -21.13
N ARG A 160 37.70 -28.36 -21.80
CA ARG A 160 37.47 -29.18 -23.01
C ARG A 160 36.40 -28.54 -23.90
N GLU A 161 36.59 -28.62 -25.23
CA GLU A 161 35.63 -28.14 -26.24
C GLU A 161 34.77 -29.33 -26.72
N PHE A 162 33.45 -29.30 -26.48
CA PHE A 162 32.49 -30.21 -27.10
C PHE A 162 31.49 -29.40 -27.94
N GLN A 163 30.84 -30.03 -28.94
CA GLN A 163 29.93 -29.37 -29.90
C GLN A 163 28.70 -28.70 -29.26
N GLN A 164 28.39 -28.96 -27.99
CA GLN A 164 27.36 -28.27 -27.22
C GLN A 164 27.81 -28.08 -25.77
N ASN A 165 28.61 -27.05 -25.51
CA ASN A 165 28.84 -26.57 -24.15
C ASN A 165 27.62 -25.73 -23.74
N THR A 166 26.67 -26.32 -23.00
CA THR A 166 25.61 -25.56 -22.32
C THR A 166 25.97 -25.44 -20.85
N GLU A 167 26.48 -24.27 -20.46
CA GLU A 167 26.61 -23.91 -19.05
C GLU A 167 25.34 -23.19 -18.59
N VAL A 168 24.72 -23.70 -17.52
CA VAL A 168 23.54 -23.10 -16.89
C VAL A 168 24.02 -22.25 -15.72
N TYR A 169 23.86 -20.93 -15.83
CA TYR A 169 24.11 -20.00 -14.74
C TYR A 169 22.82 -19.71 -13.98
N ALA A 170 22.86 -19.83 -12.66
CA ALA A 170 21.75 -19.49 -11.77
C ALA A 170 22.01 -18.13 -11.13
N VAL A 171 21.05 -17.21 -11.25
CA VAL A 171 21.01 -15.99 -10.46
C VAL A 171 20.04 -16.23 -9.31
N THR A 172 20.55 -16.20 -8.08
CA THR A 172 19.73 -16.35 -6.88
C THR A 172 19.24 -14.97 -6.45
N TYR A 173 17.92 -14.82 -6.35
CA TYR A 173 17.28 -13.63 -5.80
C TYR A 173 16.74 -13.96 -4.41
N GLU A 174 17.02 -13.09 -3.44
CA GLU A 174 16.39 -13.14 -2.12
C GLU A 174 15.21 -12.17 -2.08
N PHE A 175 14.04 -12.67 -1.68
CA PHE A 175 12.82 -11.87 -1.54
C PHE A 175 12.41 -11.86 -0.08
N LYS A 176 11.89 -10.73 0.39
CA LYS A 176 11.44 -10.59 1.79
C LYS A 176 10.12 -11.32 2.01
N THR A 177 9.28 -11.39 0.97
CA THR A 177 7.95 -12.01 1.03
C THR A 177 7.70 -12.96 -0.14
N ARG A 178 6.71 -13.84 0.03
CA ARG A 178 6.29 -14.80 -1.00
C ARG A 178 5.59 -14.10 -2.17
N GLU A 179 4.88 -13.02 -1.88
CA GLU A 179 4.17 -12.17 -2.81
C GLU A 179 5.16 -11.47 -3.76
N GLU A 180 6.24 -10.88 -3.23
CA GLU A 180 7.32 -10.27 -4.02
C GLU A 180 7.94 -11.27 -5.01
N ARG A 181 8.24 -12.48 -4.53
CA ARG A 181 8.79 -13.55 -5.36
C ARG A 181 7.84 -13.94 -6.50
N ASN A 182 6.54 -14.08 -6.20
CA ASN A 182 5.55 -14.47 -7.21
C ASN A 182 5.38 -13.38 -8.27
N ALA A 183 5.28 -12.11 -7.86
CA ALA A 183 5.19 -10.98 -8.78
C ALA A 183 6.43 -10.87 -9.69
N PHE A 184 7.63 -11.15 -9.17
CA PHE A 184 8.86 -11.21 -9.96
C PHE A 184 8.84 -12.38 -10.95
N ALA A 185 8.39 -13.56 -10.53
CA ALA A 185 8.29 -14.74 -11.39
C ALA A 185 7.28 -14.54 -12.53
N ASP A 186 6.16 -13.89 -12.27
CA ASP A 186 5.13 -13.59 -13.28
C ASP A 186 5.66 -12.61 -14.34
N LYS A 187 6.43 -11.60 -13.91
CA LYS A 187 7.15 -10.69 -14.83
C LYS A 187 8.16 -11.41 -15.72
N LEU A 188 8.95 -12.34 -15.15
CA LEU A 188 9.91 -13.14 -15.93
C LEU A 188 9.24 -14.07 -16.95
N ARG A 189 8.04 -14.57 -16.65
CA ARG A 189 7.27 -15.44 -17.54
C ARG A 189 6.57 -14.69 -18.67
N GLY A 190 6.62 -13.35 -18.67
CA GLY A 190 5.95 -12.53 -19.67
C GLY A 190 4.42 -12.59 -19.61
N THR A 191 3.86 -13.11 -18.51
CA THR A 191 2.42 -13.15 -18.28
C THR A 191 1.98 -11.83 -17.64
N ASN A 192 1.94 -10.76 -18.43
CA ASN A 192 1.13 -9.61 -18.07
C ASN A 192 -0.35 -10.01 -18.27
N SER A 193 -1.06 -10.27 -17.17
CA SER A 193 -2.54 -10.20 -17.16
C SER A 193 -2.98 -8.76 -16.97
#